data_AF-A0A941X5M9-F1
#
_entry.id   AF-A0A941X5M9-F1
#
_cell.length_a   1.000
_cell.length_b   1.000
_cell.length_c   1.000
_cell.angle_alpha   90.00
_cell.angle_beta   90.00
_cell.angle_gamma   90.00
#
_symmetry.space_group_name_H-M   'P 1'
#
loop_
_entity.id
_entity.type
_entity.pdbx_description
1 polymer ?
#
loop_
_entity_poly.entity_id
_entity_poly.type
_entity_poly.pdbx_seq_one_letter_code
_entity_poly.pdbx_strand_id
1 'polypeptide(L)'
;RSNETITVEPRDIVIVEGILILCNEELRNMMDMKVFVDADADDRLIRVINRDIIERGRTVEMVIERYERVLKPMHLQHIEPTKRYADIIIPQGGHNSVAIEIMTNFISHKLKG
;
A
#
# COMPACT_ATOMS: atom_id res chain seq x y z
N ARG A 1 -23.25 4.42 3.61
CA ARG A 1 -22.66 3.45 2.66
C ARG A 1 -23.25 3.76 1.29
N SER A 2 -22.45 3.78 0.22
CA SER A 2 -22.99 3.92 -1.15
C SER A 2 -23.75 2.65 -1.53
N ASN A 3 -24.86 2.78 -2.26
CA ASN A 3 -25.63 1.65 -2.79
C ASN A 3 -25.06 1.11 -4.12
N GLU A 4 -24.01 1.75 -4.64
CA GLU A 4 -23.34 1.34 -5.87
C GLU A 4 -22.41 0.14 -5.58
N THR A 5 -22.55 -0.92 -6.37
CA THR A 5 -21.70 -2.11 -6.31
C THR A 5 -21.05 -2.34 -7.67
N ILE A 6 -19.78 -2.74 -7.65
CA ILE A 6 -19.06 -3.19 -8.85
C ILE A 6 -18.91 -4.71 -8.73
N THR A 7 -19.44 -5.45 -9.69
CA THR A 7 -19.23 -6.90 -9.76
C THR A 7 -17.79 -7.18 -10.19
N VAL A 8 -17.09 -8.02 -9.44
CA VAL A 8 -15.73 -8.47 -9.76
C VAL A 8 -15.80 -9.95 -10.07
N GLU A 9 -15.53 -10.29 -11.33
CA GLU A 9 -15.46 -11.69 -11.77
C GLU A 9 -14.20 -12.37 -11.18
N PRO A 10 -14.25 -13.69 -10.92
CA PRO A 10 -13.08 -14.45 -10.50
C PRO A 10 -11.89 -14.28 -11.46
N ARG A 11 -10.68 -14.21 -10.90
CA ARG A 11 -9.42 -14.11 -11.63
C ARG A 11 -8.39 -15.06 -11.03
N ASP A 12 -7.48 -15.54 -11.86
CA ASP A 12 -6.38 -16.40 -11.41
C ASP A 12 -5.42 -15.69 -10.45
N ILE A 13 -5.35 -14.35 -10.54
CA ILE A 13 -4.56 -13.51 -9.64
C ILE A 13 -5.45 -12.43 -9.04
N VAL A 14 -5.35 -12.28 -7.73
CA VAL A 14 -5.97 -11.19 -6.96
C VAL A 14 -4.87 -10.39 -6.29
N ILE A 15 -4.83 -9.09 -6.57
CA ILE A 15 -3.94 -8.15 -5.87
C ILE A 15 -4.78 -7.44 -4.82
N VAL A 16 -4.43 -7.65 -3.55
CA VAL A 16 -5.01 -6.92 -2.42
C VAL A 16 -4.02 -5.84 -2.02
N GLU A 17 -4.42 -4.57 -2.10
CA GLU A 17 -3.57 -3.43 -1.75
C GLU A 17 -4.20 -2.60 -0.63
N GLY A 18 -3.35 -1.98 0.20
CA GLY A 18 -3.79 -1.13 1.29
C GLY A 18 -2.83 -1.10 2.48
N ILE A 19 -2.93 -0.04 3.27
CA ILE A 19 -2.00 0.25 4.37
C ILE A 19 -2.11 -0.69 5.59
N LEU A 20 -3.19 -1.47 5.72
CA LEU A 20 -3.46 -2.33 6.89
C LEU A 20 -3.69 -3.80 6.53
N ILE A 21 -3.51 -4.19 5.26
CA ILE A 21 -3.84 -5.55 4.79
C ILE A 21 -2.98 -6.62 5.49
N LEU A 22 -1.75 -6.25 5.88
CA LEU A 22 -0.84 -7.12 6.62
C LEU A 22 -1.07 -7.10 8.14
N CYS A 23 -2.00 -6.29 8.67
CA CYS A 23 -2.32 -6.30 10.10
C CYS A 23 -3.16 -7.53 10.48
N ASN A 24 -4.03 -7.99 9.59
CA ASN A 24 -4.96 -9.09 9.85
C ASN A 24 -4.32 -10.45 9.53
N GLU A 25 -4.30 -11.35 10.50
CA GLU A 25 -3.68 -12.68 10.36
C GLU A 25 -4.38 -13.61 9.38
N GLU A 26 -5.72 -13.61 9.40
CA GLU A 26 -6.52 -14.40 8.47
C GLU A 26 -6.24 -13.99 7.03
N LEU A 27 -6.20 -12.68 6.74
CA LEU A 27 -5.82 -12.18 5.43
C LEU A 27 -4.39 -12.60 5.03
N ARG A 28 -3.43 -12.50 5.96
CA ARG A 28 -2.05 -12.95 5.68
C ARG A 28 -1.99 -14.43 5.33
N ASN A 29 -2.76 -15.26 6.02
CA ASN A 29 -2.77 -16.71 5.78
C ASN A 29 -3.41 -17.09 4.44
N MET A 30 -4.22 -16.21 3.85
CA MET A 30 -4.79 -16.37 2.51
C MET A 30 -3.84 -15.90 1.38
N MET A 31 -2.77 -15.15 1.70
CA MET A 31 -1.86 -14.58 0.71
C MET A 31 -0.71 -15.53 0.39
N ASP A 32 -0.52 -15.84 -0.90
CA ASP A 32 0.64 -16.59 -1.39
C ASP A 32 1.94 -15.78 -1.33
N MET A 33 1.85 -14.46 -1.41
CA MET A 33 2.99 -13.53 -1.37
C MET A 33 2.59 -12.22 -0.69
N LYS A 34 3.42 -11.74 0.24
CA LYS A 34 3.22 -10.51 1.01
C LYS A 34 4.31 -9.51 0.68
N VAL A 35 3.91 -8.33 0.21
CA VAL A 35 4.85 -7.28 -0.20
C VAL A 35 4.62 -6.02 0.64
N PHE A 36 5.70 -5.43 1.13
CA PHE A 36 5.67 -4.11 1.78
C PHE A 36 6.46 -3.11 0.94
N VAL A 37 5.81 -2.03 0.50
CA VAL A 37 6.47 -0.95 -0.23
C VAL A 37 7.00 0.07 0.77
N ASP A 38 8.32 0.22 0.81
CA ASP A 38 9.02 1.03 1.78
C ASP A 38 9.51 2.35 1.18
N ALA A 39 9.28 3.44 1.92
CA ALA A 39 9.71 4.77 1.56
C ALA A 39 9.80 5.63 2.82
N ASP A 40 10.75 6.57 2.81
CA ASP A 40 10.98 7.47 3.93
C ASP A 40 9.74 8.31 4.24
N ALA A 41 9.60 8.69 5.51
CA ALA A 41 8.38 9.31 6.01
C ALA A 41 8.14 10.71 5.42
N ASP A 42 9.22 11.43 5.11
CA ASP A 42 9.24 12.73 4.45
C ASP A 42 8.84 12.62 2.96
N ASP A 43 9.42 11.67 2.22
CA ASP A 43 9.02 11.37 0.84
C ASP A 43 7.52 11.07 0.73
N ARG A 44 7.01 10.24 1.65
CA ARG A 44 5.58 9.93 1.72
C ARG A 44 4.75 11.15 2.10
N LEU A 45 5.18 11.97 3.05
CA LEU A 45 4.49 13.19 3.45
C LEU A 45 4.39 14.19 2.30
N ILE A 46 5.48 14.42 1.55
CA ILE A 46 5.51 15.30 0.38
C ILE A 46 4.47 14.85 -0.66
N ARG A 47 4.41 13.54 -0.96
CA ARG A 47 3.40 12.98 -1.87
C ARG A 47 1.97 13.18 -1.34
N VAL A 48 1.75 12.99 -0.04
CA VAL A 48 0.43 13.20 0.59
C VAL A 48 0.01 14.67 0.51
N ILE A 49 0.92 15.61 0.80
CA ILE A 49 0.67 17.05 0.71
C ILE A 49 0.29 17.43 -0.72
N ASN A 50 1.10 17.04 -1.71
CA ASN A 50 0.83 17.35 -3.11
C ASN A 50 -0.53 16.80 -3.56
N ARG A 51 -0.82 15.53 -3.27
CA ARG A 51 -2.10 14.89 -3.64
C ARG A 51 -3.28 15.56 -2.94
N ASP A 52 -3.21 15.79 -1.64
CA ASP A 52 -4.36 16.31 -0.87
C ASP A 52 -4.64 17.80 -1.16
N ILE A 53 -3.64 18.57 -1.56
CA ILE A 53 -3.84 19.95 -2.04
C ILE A 53 -4.46 19.94 -3.44
N ILE A 54 -3.84 19.21 -4.39
CA ILE A 54 -4.24 19.24 -5.81
C ILE A 54 -5.59 18.57 -6.04
N GLU A 55 -5.80 17.37 -5.48
CA GLU A 55 -6.97 16.53 -5.81
C GLU A 55 -8.13 16.74 -4.83
N ARG A 56 -7.86 17.26 -3.62
CA ARG A 56 -8.85 17.34 -2.53
C ARG A 56 -9.07 18.75 -2.00
N GLY A 57 -8.38 19.75 -2.53
CA GLY A 57 -8.56 21.17 -2.18
C GLY A 57 -8.25 21.50 -0.72
N ARG A 58 -7.36 20.74 -0.06
CA ARG A 58 -6.97 21.00 1.34
C ARG A 58 -5.85 22.04 1.41
N THR A 59 -5.74 22.73 2.54
CA THR A 59 -4.56 23.58 2.81
C THR A 59 -3.40 22.75 3.37
N VAL A 60 -2.19 23.30 3.30
CA VAL A 60 -0.98 22.67 3.85
C VAL A 60 -1.15 22.41 5.35
N GLU A 61 -1.67 23.38 6.10
CA GLU A 61 -1.86 23.32 7.54
C GLU A 61 -2.77 22.15 7.94
N MET A 62 -3.89 21.96 7.23
CA MET A 62 -4.80 20.84 7.47
C MET A 62 -4.13 19.48 7.26
N VAL A 63 -3.26 19.37 6.26
CA VAL A 63 -2.55 18.11 5.97
C VAL A 63 -1.50 17.83 7.04
N ILE A 64 -0.73 18.85 7.45
CA ILE A 64 0.28 18.72 8.52
C ILE A 64 -0.38 18.35 9.84
N GLU A 65 -1.44 19.06 10.25
CA GLU A 65 -2.15 18.77 11.51
C GLU A 65 -2.67 17.32 11.52
N ARG A 66 -3.26 16.87 10.41
CA ARG A 66 -3.73 15.48 10.26
C ARG A 66 -2.57 14.48 10.30
N TYR A 67 -1.44 14.80 9.68
CA TYR A 67 -0.28 13.94 9.68
C TYR A 67 0.25 13.71 11.09
N GLU A 68 0.44 14.78 11.86
CA GLU A 68 0.96 14.71 13.23
C GLU A 68 -0.01 14.02 14.19
N ARG A 69 -1.30 14.37 14.13
CA ARG A 69 -2.30 13.87 15.08
C ARG A 69 -2.76 12.45 14.79
N VAL A 70 -2.75 12.03 13.53
CA VAL A 70 -3.38 10.77 13.11
C VAL A 70 -2.45 9.89 12.30
N LEU A 71 -1.91 10.38 11.17
CA LEU A 71 -1.24 9.49 10.22
C LEU A 71 0.07 8.92 10.75
N LYS A 72 0.93 9.75 11.36
CA LYS A 72 2.21 9.33 11.91
C LYS A 72 2.04 8.38 13.09
N PRO A 73 1.23 8.68 14.12
CA PRO A 73 0.97 7.72 15.22
C PRO A 73 0.41 6.39 14.72
N MET A 74 -0.60 6.41 13.84
CA MET A 74 -1.19 5.20 13.29
C MET A 74 -0.18 4.38 12.47
N HIS A 75 0.69 5.06 11.71
CA HIS A 75 1.71 4.39 10.93
C HIS A 75 2.73 3.69 11.84
N LEU A 76 3.27 4.39 12.83
CA LEU A 76 4.27 3.82 13.75
C LEU A 76 3.68 2.69 14.62
N GLN A 77 2.43 2.82 15.04
CA GLN A 77 1.80 1.85 15.95
C GLN A 77 1.25 0.62 15.22
N HIS A 78 0.72 0.77 14.00
CA HIS A 78 -0.05 -0.28 13.35
C HIS A 78 0.43 -0.69 11.96
N ILE A 79 1.06 0.21 11.19
CA ILE A 79 1.45 -0.07 9.79
C ILE A 79 2.89 -0.58 9.74
N GLU A 80 3.84 0.21 10.24
CA GLU A 80 5.28 -0.11 10.20
C GLU A 80 5.61 -1.46 10.84
N PRO A 81 5.02 -1.85 11.99
CA PRO A 81 5.29 -3.17 12.57
C PRO A 81 4.88 -4.34 11.68
N THR A 82 3.96 -4.15 10.72
CA THR A 82 3.53 -5.23 9.82
C THR A 82 4.53 -5.55 8.72
N LYS A 83 5.52 -4.67 8.50
CA LYS A 83 6.65 -4.91 7.60
C LYS A 83 7.37 -6.23 7.89
N ARG A 84 7.39 -6.66 9.15
CA ARG A 84 7.95 -7.96 9.59
C ARG A 84 7.26 -9.19 8.99
N TYR A 85 6.03 -9.03 8.49
CA TYR A 85 5.26 -10.11 7.87
C TYR A 85 5.41 -10.16 6.35
N ALA A 86 6.14 -9.22 5.75
CA ALA A 86 6.37 -9.20 4.32
C ALA A 86 7.41 -10.24 3.92
N ASP A 87 7.15 -10.95 2.83
CA ASP A 87 8.11 -11.82 2.18
C ASP A 87 9.14 -10.98 1.39
N ILE A 88 8.70 -9.84 0.85
CA ILE A 88 9.52 -8.93 0.03
C ILE A 88 9.27 -7.48 0.48
N ILE A 89 10.35 -6.71 0.62
CA ILE A 89 10.31 -5.26 0.83
C ILE A 89 10.80 -4.57 -0.44
N ILE A 90 9.98 -3.69 -1.02
CA ILE A 90 10.32 -2.95 -2.24
C ILE A 90 10.59 -1.49 -1.87
N PRO A 91 11.83 -0.98 -1.99
CA PRO A 91 12.12 0.43 -1.79
C PRO A 91 11.58 1.27 -2.94
N GLN A 92 11.21 2.52 -2.66
CA GLN A 92 10.89 3.57 -3.65
C GLN A 92 9.63 3.34 -4.51
N GLY A 93 8.95 2.20 -4.32
CA GLY A 93 7.64 1.88 -4.89
C GLY A 93 7.60 2.01 -6.42
N GLY A 94 6.68 2.83 -6.92
CA GLY A 94 6.35 2.94 -8.36
C GLY A 94 7.48 3.40 -9.29
N HIS A 95 8.62 3.86 -8.76
CA HIS A 95 9.80 4.21 -9.58
C HIS A 95 10.81 3.06 -9.69
N ASN A 96 10.61 1.97 -8.95
CA ASN A 96 11.50 0.82 -8.96
C ASN A 96 11.12 -0.13 -10.10
N SER A 97 11.50 0.23 -11.33
CA SER A 97 11.21 -0.55 -12.54
C SER A 97 11.71 -1.99 -12.45
N VAL A 98 12.87 -2.20 -11.81
CA VAL A 98 13.45 -3.53 -11.60
C VAL A 98 12.55 -4.38 -10.70
N ALA A 99 12.05 -3.83 -9.59
CA ALA A 99 11.13 -4.57 -8.72
C ALA A 99 9.80 -4.87 -9.43
N ILE A 100 9.28 -3.93 -10.21
CA ILE A 100 8.06 -4.13 -11.01
C ILE A 100 8.25 -5.25 -12.04
N GLU A 101 9.40 -5.30 -12.70
CA GLU A 101 9.73 -6.35 -13.67
C GLU A 101 9.83 -7.73 -13.00
N ILE A 102 10.52 -7.82 -11.85
CA ILE A 102 10.62 -9.07 -11.07
C ILE A 102 9.23 -9.57 -10.68
N MET A 103 8.37 -8.69 -10.14
CA MET A 103 7.00 -9.04 -9.73
C MET A 103 6.15 -9.48 -10.92
N THR A 104 6.27 -8.79 -12.05
CA THR A 104 5.53 -9.11 -13.28
C THR A 104 5.97 -10.46 -13.85
N ASN A 105 7.26 -10.77 -13.82
CA ASN A 105 7.80 -12.05 -14.26
C ASN A 105 7.36 -13.19 -13.32
N PHE A 106 7.36 -12.96 -12.00
CA PHE A 106 6.86 -13.93 -11.02
C PHE A 106 5.37 -14.27 -11.27
N ILE A 107 4.54 -13.24 -11.41
CA ILE A 107 3.11 -13.36 -11.76
C ILE A 107 2.94 -14.14 -13.07
N SER A 108 3.68 -13.76 -14.11
CA SER A 108 3.59 -14.41 -15.43
C SER A 108 4.01 -15.88 -15.38
N HIS A 109 4.96 -16.24 -14.53
CA HIS A 109 5.36 -17.63 -14.33
C HIS A 109 4.27 -18.44 -13.62
N LYS A 110 3.63 -17.85 -12.59
CA LYS A 110 2.52 -18.48 -11.85
C LYS A 110 1.27 -18.72 -12.70
N LEU A 111 1.02 -17.91 -13.73
CA LEU A 111 -0.09 -18.11 -14.67
C LEU A 111 0.18 -19.19 -15.73
N LYS A 112 1.45 -19.56 -15.97
CA LYS A 112 1.84 -20.51 -17.01
C LYS A 112 1.96 -21.96 -16.51
N GLY A 113 1.99 -22.16 -15.20
CA GLY A 113 2.00 -23.48 -14.56
C GLY A 113 0.60 -23.85 -14.11
#